data_AF-A0AB38JIK4-F1
#
_entry.id   AF-A0AB38JIK4-F1
#
_cell.length_a   1.000
_cell.length_b   1.000
_cell.length_c   1.000
_cell.angle_alpha   90.00
_cell.angle_beta   90.00
_cell.angle_gamma   90.00
#
_symmetry.space_group_name_H-M   'P 1'
#
loop_
_entity.id
_entity.type
_entity.pdbx_description
1 polymer ?
#
loop_
_entity_poly.entity_id
_entity_poly.type
_entity_poly.pdbx_seq_one_letter_code
_entity_poly.pdbx_strand_id
1 'polypeptide(L)'
;MTEALDNTMIAETLHALGVTRVIVIDDEVDAAEEEDALSRVRSGIAAARGVLVDLAGAYPKSNLVSLRGKLLDTDDELRDALTELWPDLQDGERQRLQDAARGVETPYLNRIEDYLPNDVSFVPRSARGWRSETYLSLFDEDTPTLVFFDRNLTSAGLGEDGGERLLKEFRSRKLTSVFCGLLTQEVRTLESESEASSRLGTAEEAVPVLGKFRLDSAKQFALGMQAFILAHDLHRLRSHVLDATGTAFDAALSTTGNLAYVTLLAAARSAYSEGLYEGSGIARMMSTALRRNVETALITQVPKEAVTRIRKVMDIDLDLGHPNPNEVGPVEDAFESAEHLRAALSPTDVGDIYEFSATDGRTMLYILLAQPCDLQVRSRGARDNAGSGYFVLARLMPEGEPVPSRDDVDDEEDIDSDYHDAPRTLSVGMLPGRAGTWKINLAERAFMPPELLDACVLNADGVSRIPTGVADGDIPTQSWAKWRKKVDAWGVRKVDGARQAYLRFPGPQLKLEHRQAVVDLVVKGDLGRQFVDGKVSINASVDPETDGKKHELVAGICRVGRLSAAHAKALLIQYSHFHTRPDLPQALLKAVDPPRATTPKPRQ
;
A
#
# COMPACT_ATOMS: atom_id res chain seq x y z
N MET A 1 11.29 12.38 -26.39
CA MET A 1 11.24 13.37 -25.29
C MET A 1 11.26 12.68 -23.92
N THR A 2 10.53 11.58 -23.73
CA THR A 2 10.49 10.80 -22.48
C THR A 2 11.84 10.16 -22.12
N GLU A 3 12.50 9.47 -23.06
CA GLU A 3 13.83 8.87 -22.80
C GLU A 3 14.91 9.90 -22.43
N ALA A 4 14.85 11.11 -23.01
CA ALA A 4 15.77 12.19 -22.65
C ALA A 4 15.53 12.71 -21.22
N LEU A 5 14.27 12.66 -20.75
CA LEU A 5 13.91 13.01 -19.38
C LEU A 5 14.42 11.93 -18.40
N ASP A 6 14.26 10.65 -18.77
CA ASP A 6 14.68 9.52 -17.94
C ASP A 6 16.21 9.44 -17.78
N ASN A 7 16.98 9.67 -18.85
CA ASN A 7 18.44 9.76 -18.77
C ASN A 7 18.91 10.97 -17.94
N THR A 8 18.11 12.04 -17.88
CA THR A 8 18.39 13.19 -17.01
C THR A 8 18.28 12.79 -15.53
N MET A 9 17.35 11.92 -15.17
CA MET A 9 17.16 11.46 -13.78
C MET A 9 18.33 10.58 -13.29
N ILE A 10 18.85 9.72 -14.16
CA ILE A 10 20.04 8.90 -13.88
C ILE A 10 21.24 9.83 -13.63
N ALA A 11 21.44 10.81 -14.49
CA ALA A 11 22.49 11.80 -14.35
C ALA A 11 22.37 12.59 -13.04
N GLU A 12 21.18 13.14 -12.74
CA GLU A 12 20.92 13.89 -11.51
C GLU A 12 21.17 13.05 -10.25
N THR A 13 20.79 11.77 -10.26
CA THR A 13 21.02 10.85 -9.14
C THR A 13 22.51 10.61 -8.91
N LEU A 14 23.26 10.30 -9.98
CA LEU A 14 24.69 10.06 -9.91
C LEU A 14 25.43 11.35 -9.48
N HIS A 15 25.06 12.50 -10.02
CA HIS A 15 25.64 13.81 -9.68
C HIS A 15 25.34 14.22 -8.23
N ALA A 16 24.10 14.03 -7.74
CA ALA A 16 23.72 14.36 -6.36
C ALA A 16 24.55 13.58 -5.33
N LEU A 17 24.98 12.38 -5.69
CA LEU A 17 25.82 11.51 -4.87
C LEU A 17 27.31 11.61 -5.21
N GLY A 18 27.68 12.41 -6.21
CA GLY A 18 29.07 12.60 -6.66
C GLY A 18 29.67 11.36 -7.32
N VAL A 19 28.83 10.43 -7.81
CA VAL A 19 29.29 9.24 -8.53
C VAL A 19 29.81 9.65 -9.90
N THR A 20 31.10 9.44 -10.12
CA THR A 20 31.79 9.79 -11.37
C THR A 20 32.23 8.56 -12.16
N ARG A 21 32.02 7.36 -11.60
CA ARG A 21 32.46 6.10 -12.19
C ARG A 21 31.47 4.97 -11.91
N VAL A 22 31.18 4.19 -12.94
CA VAL A 22 30.36 2.97 -12.88
C VAL A 22 31.18 1.79 -13.39
N ILE A 23 31.33 0.76 -12.58
CA ILE A 23 32.05 -0.47 -12.90
C ILE A 23 31.04 -1.60 -12.96
N VAL A 24 31.07 -2.39 -14.03
CA VAL A 24 30.24 -3.61 -14.15
C VAL A 24 31.16 -4.81 -14.31
N ILE A 25 30.99 -5.80 -13.44
CA ILE A 25 31.74 -7.04 -13.45
C ILE A 25 30.81 -8.13 -13.96
N ASP A 26 31.06 -8.58 -15.18
CA ASP A 26 30.18 -9.51 -15.91
C ASP A 26 31.05 -10.52 -16.67
N ASP A 27 30.57 -11.75 -16.81
CA ASP A 27 31.30 -12.81 -17.52
C ASP A 27 31.18 -12.67 -19.05
N GLU A 28 30.22 -11.86 -19.54
CA GLU A 28 30.13 -11.46 -20.94
C GLU A 28 31.37 -10.69 -21.43
N VAL A 29 32.11 -10.05 -20.50
CA VAL A 29 33.36 -9.33 -20.80
C VAL A 29 34.51 -10.30 -21.07
N ASP A 30 34.58 -11.43 -20.36
CA ASP A 30 35.63 -12.46 -20.55
C ASP A 30 35.50 -13.11 -21.94
N ALA A 31 34.28 -13.25 -22.44
CA ALA A 31 34.05 -13.92 -23.71
C ALA A 31 34.59 -13.12 -24.92
N ALA A 32 35.01 -11.86 -24.74
CA ALA A 32 35.57 -11.00 -25.79
C ALA A 32 37.02 -11.36 -26.18
N GLU A 33 37.64 -12.37 -25.55
CA GLU A 33 38.91 -12.94 -26.02
C GLU A 33 38.72 -13.75 -27.33
N GLU A 34 39.67 -13.66 -28.28
CA GLU A 34 39.55 -14.12 -29.69
C GLU A 34 39.09 -15.59 -29.86
N GLU A 35 39.44 -16.47 -28.92
CA GLU A 35 39.12 -17.90 -28.97
C GLU A 35 37.62 -18.16 -28.65
N ASP A 36 37.02 -17.33 -27.81
CA ASP A 36 35.58 -17.37 -27.49
C ASP A 36 34.73 -16.68 -28.54
N ALA A 37 35.27 -15.69 -29.26
CA ALA A 37 34.56 -15.00 -30.33
C ALA A 37 34.14 -15.94 -31.48
N LEU A 38 35.06 -16.79 -31.94
CA LEU A 38 34.75 -17.81 -32.95
C LEU A 38 33.76 -18.84 -32.41
N SER A 39 33.95 -19.31 -31.17
CA SER A 39 33.05 -20.25 -30.50
C SER A 39 31.61 -19.74 -30.42
N ARG A 40 31.44 -18.44 -30.13
CA ARG A 40 30.14 -17.76 -30.10
C ARG A 40 29.49 -17.64 -31.48
N VAL A 41 30.24 -17.25 -32.51
CA VAL A 41 29.69 -17.22 -33.88
C VAL A 41 29.32 -18.62 -34.37
N ARG A 42 30.08 -19.65 -34.00
CA ARG A 42 29.74 -21.06 -34.32
C ARG A 42 28.46 -21.51 -33.64
N SER A 43 28.23 -21.09 -32.40
CA SER A 43 27.00 -21.39 -31.66
C SER A 43 25.79 -20.63 -32.22
N GLY A 44 25.97 -19.37 -32.63
CA GLY A 44 24.94 -18.50 -33.22
C GLY A 44 24.85 -18.54 -34.75
N ILE A 45 25.40 -19.55 -35.40
CA ILE A 45 25.65 -19.55 -36.85
C ILE A 45 24.39 -19.40 -37.69
N ALA A 46 23.26 -19.93 -37.19
CA ALA A 46 21.95 -19.81 -37.84
C ALA A 46 21.49 -18.34 -37.94
N ALA A 47 21.74 -17.52 -36.92
CA ALA A 47 21.42 -16.09 -36.91
C ALA A 47 22.39 -15.28 -37.79
N ALA A 48 23.67 -15.70 -37.85
CA ALA A 48 24.71 -15.07 -38.66
C ALA A 48 24.64 -15.38 -40.16
N ARG A 49 23.73 -16.27 -40.60
CA ARG A 49 23.62 -16.72 -42.01
C ARG A 49 23.53 -15.58 -43.02
N GLY A 50 22.82 -14.49 -42.69
CA GLY A 50 22.72 -13.32 -43.57
C GLY A 50 24.06 -12.66 -43.86
N VAL A 51 24.91 -12.49 -42.83
CA VAL A 51 26.25 -11.89 -42.97
C VAL A 51 27.23 -12.86 -43.63
N LEU A 52 27.07 -14.17 -43.39
CA LEU A 52 27.88 -15.20 -44.07
C LEU A 52 27.64 -15.22 -45.58
N VAL A 53 26.43 -14.90 -46.06
CA VAL A 53 26.14 -14.76 -47.50
C VAL A 53 26.90 -13.58 -48.12
N ASP A 54 26.97 -12.46 -47.42
CA ASP A 54 27.72 -11.29 -47.89
C ASP A 54 29.23 -11.59 -47.95
N LEU A 55 29.77 -12.26 -46.93
CA LEU A 55 31.18 -12.65 -46.87
C LEU A 55 31.56 -13.71 -47.91
N ALA A 56 30.67 -14.64 -48.21
CA ALA A 56 30.84 -15.60 -49.29
C ALA A 56 31.05 -14.91 -50.66
N GLY A 57 30.42 -13.75 -50.88
CA GLY A 57 30.65 -12.92 -52.07
C GLY A 57 32.00 -12.19 -52.08
N ALA A 58 32.47 -11.74 -50.92
CA ALA A 58 33.75 -11.05 -50.77
C ALA A 58 34.96 -12.01 -50.79
N TYR A 59 34.78 -13.24 -50.33
CA TYR A 59 35.80 -14.29 -50.29
C TYR A 59 35.40 -15.50 -51.16
N PRO A 60 35.43 -15.38 -52.50
CA PRO A 60 34.96 -16.42 -53.42
C PRO A 60 35.81 -17.70 -53.44
N LYS A 61 36.97 -17.70 -52.76
CA LYS A 61 37.81 -18.88 -52.53
C LYS A 61 37.55 -19.57 -51.18
N SER A 62 36.68 -19.01 -50.34
CA SER A 62 36.31 -19.61 -49.06
C SER A 62 35.41 -20.83 -49.26
N ASN A 63 35.50 -21.79 -48.33
CA ASN A 63 34.65 -22.98 -48.34
C ASN A 63 33.20 -22.72 -47.88
N LEU A 64 32.78 -21.45 -47.73
CA LEU A 64 31.44 -21.08 -47.25
C LEU A 64 30.30 -21.42 -48.24
N VAL A 65 30.65 -21.75 -49.48
CA VAL A 65 29.70 -21.92 -50.60
C VAL A 65 29.90 -23.29 -51.24
N SER A 66 28.80 -24.01 -51.46
CA SER A 66 28.77 -25.24 -52.24
C SER A 66 29.20 -25.01 -53.70
N LEU A 67 29.58 -26.09 -54.40
CA LEU A 67 29.92 -26.10 -55.83
C LEU A 67 28.84 -25.50 -56.77
N ARG A 68 27.62 -25.24 -56.25
CA ARG A 68 26.50 -24.62 -56.98
C ARG A 68 26.30 -23.13 -56.65
N GLY A 69 27.24 -22.49 -55.95
CA GLY A 69 27.17 -21.05 -55.65
C GLY A 69 26.15 -20.68 -54.56
N LYS A 70 25.69 -21.65 -53.76
CA LYS A 70 24.82 -21.45 -52.60
C LYS A 70 25.58 -21.73 -51.32
N LEU A 71 25.29 -20.98 -50.25
CA LEU A 71 25.83 -21.24 -48.91
C LEU A 71 25.68 -22.71 -48.54
N LEU A 72 26.62 -23.27 -47.79
CA LEU A 72 26.53 -24.67 -47.34
C LEU A 72 25.20 -24.93 -46.61
N ASP A 73 24.61 -26.09 -46.90
CA ASP A 73 23.23 -26.38 -46.52
C ASP A 73 23.10 -26.71 -45.03
N THR A 74 24.17 -27.22 -44.39
CA THR A 74 24.17 -27.58 -42.96
C THR A 74 24.95 -26.60 -42.10
N ASP A 75 24.47 -26.37 -40.87
CA ASP A 75 25.13 -25.49 -39.90
C ASP A 75 26.51 -26.03 -39.48
N ASP A 76 26.72 -27.36 -39.51
CA ASP A 76 28.01 -27.97 -39.18
C ASP A 76 29.08 -27.70 -40.24
N GLU A 77 28.74 -27.84 -41.53
CA GLU A 77 29.65 -27.49 -42.63
C GLU A 77 29.98 -25.98 -42.61
N LEU A 78 29.02 -25.12 -42.27
CA LEU A 78 29.26 -23.68 -42.10
C LEU A 78 30.18 -23.37 -40.92
N ARG A 79 30.07 -24.10 -39.81
CA ARG A 79 30.95 -23.93 -38.63
C ARG A 79 32.39 -24.27 -38.96
N ASP A 80 32.61 -25.33 -39.72
CA ASP A 80 33.95 -25.77 -40.10
C ASP A 80 34.56 -24.84 -41.15
N ALA A 81 33.79 -24.45 -42.17
CA ALA A 81 34.22 -23.48 -43.17
C ALA A 81 34.50 -22.09 -42.57
N LEU A 82 33.72 -21.67 -41.56
CA LEU A 82 33.98 -20.42 -40.83
C LEU A 82 35.24 -20.51 -39.98
N THR A 83 35.51 -21.67 -39.37
CA THR A 83 36.74 -21.89 -38.57
C THR A 83 37.98 -21.76 -39.43
N GLU A 84 37.95 -22.27 -40.65
CA GLU A 84 39.04 -22.13 -41.63
C GLU A 84 39.21 -20.69 -42.13
N LEU A 85 38.10 -19.95 -42.32
CA LEU A 85 38.13 -18.58 -42.81
C LEU A 85 38.46 -17.54 -41.73
N TRP A 86 38.19 -17.86 -40.46
CA TRP A 86 38.30 -16.92 -39.33
C TRP A 86 39.63 -16.16 -39.25
N PRO A 87 40.81 -16.81 -39.42
CA PRO A 87 42.10 -16.12 -39.37
C PRO A 87 42.26 -15.05 -40.47
N ASP A 88 41.60 -15.24 -41.61
CA ASP A 88 41.73 -14.38 -42.79
C ASP A 88 40.71 -13.22 -42.81
N LEU A 89 39.72 -13.24 -41.91
CA LEU A 89 38.73 -12.16 -41.79
C LEU A 89 39.34 -10.90 -41.19
N GLN A 90 38.97 -9.74 -41.73
CA GLN A 90 39.32 -8.45 -41.11
C GLN A 90 38.52 -8.21 -39.83
N ASP A 91 39.05 -7.38 -38.92
CA ASP A 91 38.40 -7.10 -37.63
C ASP A 91 36.96 -6.58 -37.78
N GLY A 92 36.70 -5.73 -38.77
CA GLY A 92 35.36 -5.22 -39.06
C GLY A 92 34.37 -6.30 -39.55
N GLU A 93 34.88 -7.37 -40.18
CA GLU A 93 34.07 -8.50 -40.66
C GLU A 93 33.80 -9.51 -39.53
N ARG A 94 34.81 -9.75 -38.69
CA ARG A 94 34.67 -10.53 -37.46
C ARG A 94 33.64 -9.89 -36.53
N GLN A 95 33.68 -8.57 -36.38
CA GLN A 95 32.70 -7.83 -35.58
C GLN A 95 31.28 -7.96 -36.14
N ARG A 96 31.10 -7.77 -37.45
CA ARG A 96 29.78 -7.94 -38.11
C ARG A 96 29.20 -9.34 -37.93
N LEU A 97 30.04 -10.38 -37.95
CA LEU A 97 29.61 -11.77 -37.70
C LEU A 97 29.24 -12.00 -36.24
N GLN A 98 29.99 -11.44 -35.30
CA GLN A 98 29.67 -11.50 -33.88
C GLN A 98 28.34 -10.81 -33.59
N ASP A 99 28.11 -9.62 -34.14
CA ASP A 99 26.87 -8.87 -33.95
C ASP A 99 25.67 -9.61 -34.55
N ALA A 100 25.83 -10.24 -35.72
CA ALA A 100 24.77 -11.04 -36.33
C ALA A 100 24.51 -12.37 -35.61
N ALA A 101 25.56 -13.02 -35.07
CA ALA A 101 25.43 -14.25 -34.30
C ALA A 101 24.79 -14.04 -32.92
N ARG A 102 24.89 -12.83 -32.35
CA ARG A 102 24.29 -12.45 -31.07
C ARG A 102 22.77 -12.29 -31.13
N GLY A 103 22.17 -12.14 -32.32
CA GLY A 103 20.78 -11.70 -32.44
C GLY A 103 20.63 -10.25 -31.96
N VAL A 104 19.47 -9.63 -32.21
CA VAL A 104 19.19 -8.20 -31.94
C VAL A 104 19.00 -7.92 -30.42
N GLU A 105 19.72 -8.62 -29.55
CA GLU A 105 19.84 -8.21 -28.14
C GLU A 105 21.12 -7.40 -28.00
N THR A 106 20.97 -6.08 -27.84
CA THR A 106 22.06 -5.22 -27.40
C THR A 106 22.55 -5.78 -26.05
N PRO A 107 23.85 -6.11 -25.90
CA PRO A 107 24.40 -6.61 -24.64
C PRO A 107 23.99 -5.69 -23.49
N TYR A 108 23.64 -6.24 -22.32
CA TYR A 108 23.17 -5.45 -21.17
C TYR A 108 24.16 -4.34 -20.77
N LEU A 109 25.46 -4.58 -20.99
CA LEU A 109 26.53 -3.60 -20.79
C LEU A 109 26.35 -2.34 -21.65
N ASN A 110 25.99 -2.51 -22.92
CA ASN A 110 25.77 -1.38 -23.83
C ASN A 110 24.56 -0.56 -23.38
N ARG A 111 23.49 -1.22 -22.91
CA ARG A 111 22.31 -0.51 -22.41
C ARG A 111 22.61 0.32 -21.16
N ILE A 112 23.45 -0.20 -20.27
CA ILE A 112 23.90 0.56 -19.10
C ILE A 112 24.69 1.77 -19.58
N GLU A 113 25.66 1.58 -20.49
CA GLU A 113 26.44 2.68 -21.07
C GLU A 113 25.57 3.75 -21.73
N ASP A 114 24.55 3.34 -22.51
CA ASP A 114 23.60 4.23 -23.18
C ASP A 114 22.77 5.09 -22.21
N TYR A 115 22.56 4.61 -20.98
CA TYR A 115 21.82 5.33 -19.94
C TYR A 115 22.70 6.25 -19.08
N LEU A 116 24.01 6.07 -19.10
CA LEU A 116 24.92 6.88 -18.29
C LEU A 116 25.19 8.24 -18.94
N PRO A 117 25.37 9.30 -18.14
CA PRO A 117 25.75 10.60 -18.66
C PRO A 117 27.22 10.59 -19.13
N ASN A 118 27.52 11.43 -20.12
CA ASN A 118 28.84 11.47 -20.77
C ASN A 118 30.02 11.80 -19.83
N ASP A 119 29.75 12.40 -18.67
CA ASP A 119 30.75 12.77 -17.67
C ASP A 119 31.00 11.66 -16.63
N VAL A 120 30.26 10.55 -16.68
CA VAL A 120 30.47 9.37 -15.84
C VAL A 120 31.26 8.32 -16.62
N SER A 121 32.38 7.87 -16.04
CA SER A 121 33.21 6.83 -16.64
C SER A 121 32.57 5.46 -16.48
N PHE A 122 32.20 4.82 -17.59
CA PHE A 122 31.78 3.42 -17.63
C PHE A 122 32.99 2.49 -17.82
N VAL A 123 33.13 1.49 -16.96
CA VAL A 123 34.28 0.57 -16.97
C VAL A 123 33.78 -0.88 -16.87
N PRO A 124 33.50 -1.56 -17.99
CA PRO A 124 33.20 -2.98 -17.98
C PRO A 124 34.47 -3.77 -17.62
N ARG A 125 34.32 -4.77 -16.76
CA ARG A 125 35.41 -5.62 -16.28
C ARG A 125 34.99 -7.08 -16.28
N SER A 126 35.96 -7.91 -16.59
CA SER A 126 35.83 -9.35 -16.51
C SER A 126 36.10 -9.83 -15.08
N ALA A 127 35.52 -10.96 -14.67
CA ALA A 127 35.73 -11.47 -13.32
C ALA A 127 37.18 -11.91 -13.08
N ARG A 128 37.87 -12.34 -14.15
CA ARG A 128 39.31 -12.64 -14.11
C ARG A 128 40.14 -11.37 -13.91
N GLY A 129 39.85 -10.32 -14.68
CA GLY A 129 40.51 -9.02 -14.58
C GLY A 129 40.27 -8.33 -13.24
N TRP A 130 39.12 -8.59 -12.60
CA TRP A 130 38.86 -8.14 -11.23
C TRP A 130 39.78 -8.80 -10.20
N ARG A 131 40.15 -10.08 -10.37
CA ARG A 131 40.96 -10.83 -9.39
C ARG A 131 42.47 -10.64 -9.52
N SER A 132 42.99 -10.23 -10.68
CA SER A 132 44.44 -10.23 -10.99
C SER A 132 45.26 -9.08 -10.37
N GLU A 133 44.92 -8.63 -9.15
CA GLU A 133 45.71 -7.69 -8.33
C GLU A 133 46.05 -6.33 -8.99
N THR A 134 45.04 -5.51 -9.27
CA THR A 134 45.17 -4.04 -9.21
C THR A 134 43.82 -3.32 -9.05
N TYR A 135 42.72 -4.04 -8.77
CA TYR A 135 41.39 -3.40 -8.71
C TYR A 135 41.27 -2.37 -7.59
N LEU A 136 41.99 -2.53 -6.47
CA LEU A 136 42.01 -1.57 -5.37
C LEU A 136 42.61 -0.23 -5.78
N SER A 137 43.54 -0.21 -6.74
CA SER A 137 44.07 1.04 -7.30
C SER A 137 43.02 1.81 -8.11
N LEU A 138 41.87 1.19 -8.42
CA LEU A 138 40.74 1.84 -9.06
C LEU A 138 39.88 2.61 -8.06
N PHE A 139 40.10 2.46 -6.75
CA PHE A 139 39.29 3.10 -5.72
C PHE A 139 40.15 4.04 -4.89
N ASP A 140 40.02 5.33 -5.18
CA ASP A 140 40.51 6.40 -4.30
C ASP A 140 39.43 6.71 -3.24
N GLU A 141 39.81 6.96 -1.99
CA GLU A 141 38.85 7.24 -0.90
C GLU A 141 37.90 8.41 -1.24
N ASP A 142 38.35 9.34 -2.08
CA ASP A 142 37.62 10.56 -2.43
C ASP A 142 36.73 10.46 -3.69
N THR A 143 36.72 9.32 -4.40
CA THR A 143 35.96 9.20 -5.67
C THR A 143 34.78 8.25 -5.53
N PRO A 144 33.53 8.78 -5.40
CA PRO A 144 32.36 7.92 -5.30
C PRO A 144 32.17 7.06 -6.56
N THR A 145 32.06 5.74 -6.37
CA THR A 145 32.02 4.76 -7.46
C THR A 145 30.85 3.79 -7.26
N LEU A 146 30.11 3.50 -8.34
CA LEU A 146 29.06 2.49 -8.36
C LEU A 146 29.60 1.20 -8.98
N VAL A 147 29.40 0.06 -8.33
CA VAL A 147 29.92 -1.24 -8.76
C VAL A 147 28.78 -2.27 -8.82
N PHE A 148 28.57 -2.84 -10.00
CA PHE A 148 27.65 -3.96 -10.21
C PHE A 148 28.42 -5.25 -10.39
N PHE A 149 28.01 -6.29 -9.68
CA PHE A 149 28.50 -7.66 -9.89
C PHE A 149 27.37 -8.49 -10.51
N ASP A 150 27.60 -9.13 -11.66
CA ASP A 150 26.70 -10.20 -12.08
C ASP A 150 26.80 -11.34 -11.07
N ARG A 151 25.64 -11.89 -10.69
CA ARG A 151 25.55 -13.02 -9.77
C ARG A 151 26.19 -14.25 -10.40
N ASN A 152 25.81 -14.56 -11.63
CA ASN A 152 26.28 -15.73 -12.35
C ASN A 152 27.58 -15.40 -13.08
N LEU A 153 28.68 -16.01 -12.65
CA LEU A 153 30.01 -15.86 -13.26
C LEU A 153 30.54 -17.23 -13.68
N THR A 154 29.66 -18.09 -14.19
CA THR A 154 29.99 -19.46 -14.59
C THR A 154 30.98 -19.48 -15.75
N SER A 155 30.86 -18.57 -16.72
CA SER A 155 31.78 -18.49 -17.87
C SER A 155 33.20 -18.10 -17.44
N ALA A 156 33.33 -17.36 -16.33
CA ALA A 156 34.61 -17.03 -15.71
C ALA A 156 35.13 -18.11 -14.74
N GLY A 157 34.48 -19.28 -14.65
CA GLY A 157 34.87 -20.39 -13.78
C GLY A 157 34.59 -20.16 -12.28
N LEU A 158 33.74 -19.19 -11.93
CA LEU A 158 33.35 -18.88 -10.55
C LEU A 158 31.97 -19.42 -10.17
N GLY A 159 31.27 -20.07 -11.11
CA GLY A 159 29.96 -20.68 -10.89
C GLY A 159 28.81 -19.68 -10.70
N GLU A 160 27.62 -20.22 -10.40
CA GLU A 160 26.35 -19.48 -10.37
C GLU A 160 26.27 -18.42 -9.25
N ASP A 161 26.95 -18.63 -8.12
CA ASP A 161 27.03 -17.65 -7.01
C ASP A 161 28.39 -16.92 -6.98
N GLY A 162 29.11 -16.90 -8.10
CA GLY A 162 30.43 -16.27 -8.21
C GLY A 162 30.43 -14.80 -7.80
N GLY A 163 29.43 -14.04 -8.26
CA GLY A 163 29.25 -12.62 -7.96
C GLY A 163 29.00 -12.35 -6.50
N GLU A 164 28.20 -13.20 -5.83
CA GLU A 164 27.91 -13.04 -4.41
C GLU A 164 29.18 -13.16 -3.56
N ARG A 165 30.07 -14.09 -3.93
CA ARG A 165 31.35 -14.27 -3.23
C ARG A 165 32.27 -13.08 -3.42
N LEU A 166 32.38 -12.55 -4.65
CA LEU A 166 33.15 -11.35 -4.93
C LEU A 166 32.59 -10.13 -4.19
N LEU A 167 31.28 -9.96 -4.17
CA LEU A 167 30.61 -8.88 -3.45
C LEU A 167 30.89 -8.96 -1.93
N LYS A 168 30.79 -10.15 -1.33
CA LYS A 168 31.10 -10.35 0.10
C LYS A 168 32.56 -10.01 0.42
N GLU A 169 33.50 -10.45 -0.42
CA GLU A 169 34.92 -10.10 -0.27
C GLU A 169 35.11 -8.58 -0.36
N PHE A 170 34.53 -7.95 -1.38
CA PHE A 170 34.70 -6.53 -1.64
C PHE A 170 34.15 -5.67 -0.51
N ARG A 171 32.95 -5.99 -0.02
CA ARG A 171 32.30 -5.27 1.09
C ARG A 171 33.03 -5.38 2.42
N SER A 172 33.74 -6.49 2.67
CA SER A 172 34.53 -6.68 3.89
C SER A 172 35.57 -5.56 4.11
N ARG A 173 35.94 -4.83 3.05
CA ARG A 173 36.88 -3.71 3.08
C ARG A 173 36.27 -2.38 3.53
N LYS A 174 34.94 -2.27 3.63
CA LYS A 174 34.21 -1.10 4.16
C LYS A 174 34.57 0.24 3.52
N LEU A 175 34.70 0.26 2.19
CA LEU A 175 34.95 1.49 1.43
C LEU A 175 33.73 2.41 1.50
N THR A 176 33.90 3.63 2.04
CA THR A 176 32.78 4.57 2.30
C THR A 176 32.29 5.29 1.04
N SER A 177 33.13 5.39 0.01
CA SER A 177 32.83 6.03 -1.27
C SER A 177 32.26 5.07 -2.31
N VAL A 178 32.11 3.77 -1.99
CA VAL A 178 31.69 2.78 -2.99
C VAL A 178 30.27 2.27 -2.74
N PHE A 179 29.42 2.39 -3.74
CA PHE A 179 28.10 1.78 -3.78
C PHE A 179 28.21 0.48 -4.56
N CYS A 180 27.84 -0.66 -3.96
CA CYS A 180 27.99 -1.95 -4.63
C CYS A 180 26.86 -2.93 -4.30
N GLY A 181 26.57 -3.81 -5.25
CA GLY A 181 25.55 -4.84 -5.15
C GLY A 181 25.49 -5.73 -6.38
N LEU A 182 24.42 -6.50 -6.48
CA LEU A 182 24.24 -7.47 -7.57
C LEU A 182 23.37 -6.91 -8.70
N LEU A 183 23.74 -7.24 -9.94
CA LEU A 183 22.93 -7.02 -11.14
C LEU A 183 22.66 -8.38 -11.80
N THR A 184 21.45 -8.90 -11.75
CA THR A 184 21.18 -10.31 -12.13
C THR A 184 19.95 -10.49 -13.00
N GLN A 185 19.97 -11.46 -13.91
CA GLN A 185 18.82 -11.85 -14.75
C GLN A 185 17.82 -12.79 -14.03
N GLU A 186 18.23 -13.39 -12.90
CA GLU A 186 17.39 -14.35 -12.16
C GLU A 186 16.21 -13.68 -11.46
N VAL A 187 16.34 -12.39 -11.19
CA VAL A 187 15.32 -11.57 -10.54
C VAL A 187 14.53 -10.83 -11.62
N ARG A 188 13.21 -11.00 -11.64
CA ARG A 188 12.31 -10.51 -12.71
C ARG A 188 11.15 -9.63 -12.22
N THR A 189 11.01 -9.45 -10.91
CA THR A 189 9.94 -8.66 -10.29
C THR A 189 10.48 -7.85 -9.11
N LEU A 190 9.73 -6.83 -8.67
CA LEU A 190 10.09 -6.04 -7.48
C LEU A 190 10.12 -6.89 -6.20
N GLU A 191 9.17 -7.81 -6.05
CA GLU A 191 9.10 -8.70 -4.89
C GLU A 191 10.33 -9.61 -4.82
N SER A 192 10.77 -10.14 -5.98
CA SER A 192 11.96 -11.01 -6.05
C SER A 192 13.27 -10.25 -5.80
N GLU A 193 13.35 -8.94 -6.13
CA GLU A 193 14.47 -8.08 -5.71
C GLU A 193 14.54 -7.94 -4.18
N SER A 194 13.39 -7.69 -3.55
CA SER A 194 13.28 -7.55 -2.10
C SER A 194 13.64 -8.84 -1.37
N GLU A 195 13.16 -9.99 -1.88
CA GLU A 195 13.47 -11.31 -1.34
C GLU A 195 14.96 -11.64 -1.47
N ALA A 196 15.55 -11.41 -2.65
CA ALA A 196 16.97 -11.66 -2.88
C ALA A 196 17.86 -10.77 -2.00
N SER A 197 17.53 -9.47 -1.91
CA SER A 197 18.21 -8.52 -1.03
C SER A 197 18.15 -8.94 0.45
N SER A 198 16.98 -9.39 0.91
CA SER A 198 16.76 -9.87 2.28
C SER A 198 17.51 -11.18 2.56
N ARG A 199 17.56 -12.10 1.60
CA ARG A 199 18.27 -13.39 1.71
C ARG A 199 19.79 -13.21 1.82
N LEU A 200 20.33 -12.25 1.08
CA LEU A 200 21.77 -12.00 1.01
C LEU A 200 22.26 -11.04 2.08
N GLY A 201 21.39 -10.13 2.53
CA GLY A 201 21.65 -9.20 3.62
C GLY A 201 21.75 -9.87 4.99
N THR A 202 22.17 -9.08 5.96
CA THR A 202 22.17 -9.42 7.38
C THR A 202 21.32 -8.41 8.14
N ALA A 203 21.11 -8.63 9.45
CA ALA A 203 20.44 -7.65 10.30
C ALA A 203 21.13 -6.28 10.28
N GLU A 204 22.46 -6.26 10.16
CA GLU A 204 23.27 -5.04 10.21
C GLU A 204 23.48 -4.41 8.83
N GLU A 205 23.34 -5.18 7.76
CA GLU A 205 23.82 -4.76 6.43
C GLU A 205 22.95 -5.31 5.29
N ALA A 206 22.31 -4.41 4.53
CA ALA A 206 21.56 -4.77 3.32
C ALA A 206 22.47 -5.04 2.12
N VAL A 207 22.11 -6.01 1.28
CA VAL A 207 22.76 -6.30 -0.01
C VAL A 207 21.83 -5.85 -1.14
N PRO A 208 22.09 -4.72 -1.81
CA PRO A 208 21.23 -4.30 -2.90
C PRO A 208 21.34 -5.27 -4.08
N VAL A 209 20.18 -5.62 -4.64
CA VAL A 209 20.03 -6.49 -5.80
C VAL A 209 19.16 -5.76 -6.82
N LEU A 210 19.65 -5.67 -8.05
CA LEU A 210 18.97 -5.06 -9.18
C LEU A 210 18.73 -6.11 -10.26
N GLY A 211 17.48 -6.26 -10.71
CA GLY A 211 17.16 -7.16 -11.81
C GLY A 211 17.55 -6.55 -13.16
N LYS A 212 18.19 -7.34 -14.04
CA LYS A 212 18.53 -6.93 -15.42
C LYS A 212 17.28 -6.59 -16.25
N PHE A 213 16.09 -7.08 -15.88
CA PHE A 213 14.81 -6.72 -16.52
C PHE A 213 14.53 -5.21 -16.49
N ARG A 214 15.07 -4.47 -15.52
CA ARG A 214 14.90 -3.02 -15.44
C ARG A 214 15.66 -2.27 -16.54
N LEU A 215 16.64 -2.90 -17.18
CA LEU A 215 17.39 -2.36 -18.31
C LEU A 215 16.58 -2.36 -19.61
N ASP A 216 15.33 -2.85 -19.60
CA ASP A 216 14.41 -2.71 -20.72
C ASP A 216 13.80 -1.29 -20.81
N SER A 217 13.94 -0.48 -19.76
CA SER A 217 13.40 0.88 -19.70
C SER A 217 14.30 1.79 -18.86
N ALA A 218 14.76 2.90 -19.44
CA ALA A 218 15.55 3.93 -18.74
C ALA A 218 14.89 4.36 -17.42
N LYS A 219 13.56 4.55 -17.42
CA LYS A 219 12.77 4.85 -16.22
C LYS A 219 12.86 3.76 -15.15
N GLN A 220 12.64 2.50 -15.51
CA GLN A 220 12.69 1.40 -14.53
C GLN A 220 14.09 1.19 -13.97
N PHE A 221 15.11 1.41 -14.80
CA PHE A 221 16.51 1.37 -14.40
C PHE A 221 16.85 2.52 -13.45
N ALA A 222 16.45 3.76 -13.74
CA ALA A 222 16.66 4.91 -12.87
C ALA A 222 16.09 4.68 -11.47
N LEU A 223 14.87 4.13 -11.38
CA LEU A 223 14.21 3.82 -10.11
C LEU A 223 14.90 2.72 -9.33
N GLY A 224 15.23 1.63 -10.01
CA GLY A 224 15.97 0.54 -9.40
C GLY A 224 17.34 1.00 -8.94
N MET A 225 18.03 1.85 -9.71
CA MET A 225 19.33 2.41 -9.39
C MET A 225 19.27 3.30 -8.14
N GLN A 226 18.27 4.17 -8.01
CA GLN A 226 18.10 4.99 -6.80
C GLN A 226 17.91 4.12 -5.56
N ALA A 227 16.98 3.15 -5.62
CA ALA A 227 16.74 2.22 -4.53
C ALA A 227 18.00 1.39 -4.22
N PHE A 228 18.74 0.96 -5.24
CA PHE A 228 19.98 0.21 -5.13
C PHE A 228 21.08 1.01 -4.41
N ILE A 229 21.32 2.25 -4.84
CA ILE A 229 22.34 3.12 -4.25
C ILE A 229 21.99 3.49 -2.81
N LEU A 230 20.70 3.78 -2.55
CA LEU A 230 20.22 4.14 -1.21
C LEU A 230 19.95 2.93 -0.30
N ALA A 231 20.03 1.69 -0.79
CA ALA A 231 19.56 0.51 -0.05
C ALA A 231 20.19 0.40 1.35
N HIS A 232 21.49 0.64 1.45
CA HIS A 232 22.20 0.60 2.72
C HIS A 232 21.78 1.75 3.65
N ASP A 233 21.55 2.95 3.12
CA ASP A 233 21.08 4.09 3.91
C ASP A 233 19.63 3.92 4.38
N LEU A 234 18.76 3.38 3.52
CA LEU A 234 17.39 3.01 3.84
C LEU A 234 17.35 1.89 4.88
N HIS A 235 18.24 0.89 4.77
CA HIS A 235 18.39 -0.15 5.79
C HIS A 235 18.83 0.42 7.13
N ARG A 236 19.84 1.30 7.16
CA ARG A 236 20.25 1.99 8.39
C ARG A 236 19.13 2.80 9.01
N LEU A 237 18.35 3.52 8.20
CA LEU A 237 17.19 4.27 8.69
C LEU A 237 16.12 3.32 9.27
N ARG A 238 15.82 2.22 8.57
CA ARG A 238 14.88 1.19 9.05
C ARG A 238 15.34 0.58 10.37
N SER A 239 16.60 0.15 10.46
CA SER A 239 17.16 -0.43 11.69
C SER A 239 17.14 0.58 12.84
N HIS A 240 17.51 1.84 12.57
CA HIS A 240 17.38 2.93 13.56
C HIS A 240 15.94 3.10 14.06
N VAL A 241 14.95 3.07 13.18
CA VAL A 241 13.53 3.15 13.58
C VAL A 241 13.12 1.95 14.44
N LEU A 242 13.55 0.74 14.09
CA LEU A 242 13.25 -0.47 14.85
C LEU A 242 13.91 -0.45 16.23
N ASP A 243 15.20 -0.11 16.30
CA ASP A 243 15.96 -0.04 17.55
C ASP A 243 15.44 1.07 18.48
N ALA A 244 15.14 2.24 17.91
CA ALA A 244 14.52 3.35 18.63
C ALA A 244 13.15 2.94 19.19
N THR A 245 12.35 2.18 18.42
CA THR A 245 11.05 1.69 18.86
C THR A 245 11.18 0.64 19.97
N GLY A 246 12.08 -0.32 19.83
CA GLY A 246 12.35 -1.33 20.86
C GLY A 246 12.82 -0.71 22.18
N THR A 247 13.81 0.18 22.11
CA THR A 247 14.33 0.90 23.29
C THR A 247 13.25 1.76 23.94
N ALA A 248 12.45 2.47 23.13
CA ALA A 248 11.35 3.29 23.63
C ALA A 248 10.25 2.45 24.29
N PHE A 249 9.98 1.25 23.77
CA PHE A 249 9.05 0.29 24.34
C PHE A 249 9.52 -0.21 25.71
N ASP A 250 10.78 -0.63 25.83
CA ASP A 250 11.35 -1.06 27.12
C ASP A 250 11.32 0.08 28.15
N ALA A 251 11.63 1.31 27.73
CA ALA A 251 11.54 2.49 28.58
C ALA A 251 10.11 2.80 29.01
N ALA A 252 9.12 2.68 28.10
CA ALA A 252 7.71 2.88 28.40
C ALA A 252 7.17 1.79 29.35
N LEU A 253 7.59 0.53 29.15
CA LEU A 253 7.26 -0.59 30.00
C LEU A 253 7.82 -0.38 31.41
N SER A 254 9.10 -0.01 31.54
CA SER A 254 9.73 0.32 32.82
C SER A 254 9.04 1.50 33.52
N THR A 255 8.74 2.57 32.77
CA THR A 255 8.01 3.74 33.31
C THR A 255 6.65 3.35 33.86
N THR A 256 5.91 2.50 33.14
CA THR A 256 4.58 2.03 33.54
C THR A 256 4.66 1.06 34.72
N GLY A 257 5.65 0.17 34.74
CA GLY A 257 5.89 -0.77 35.83
C GLY A 257 6.30 -0.10 37.15
N ASN A 258 6.93 1.07 37.08
CA ASN A 258 7.35 1.86 38.24
C ASN A 258 6.29 2.87 38.73
N LEU A 259 5.08 2.89 38.16
CA LEU A 259 4.02 3.78 38.60
C LEU A 259 3.55 3.42 40.02
N ALA A 260 3.42 4.44 40.87
CA ALA A 260 2.84 4.26 42.20
C ALA A 260 1.38 3.78 42.08
N TYR A 261 0.95 2.90 43.00
CA TYR A 261 -0.41 2.36 43.02
C TYR A 261 -1.50 3.45 43.05
N VAL A 262 -1.24 4.59 43.70
CA VAL A 262 -2.17 5.74 43.70
C VAL A 262 -2.40 6.31 42.30
N THR A 263 -1.35 6.34 41.47
CA THR A 263 -1.42 6.80 40.08
C THR A 263 -2.17 5.80 39.21
N LEU A 264 -1.91 4.49 39.39
CA LEU A 264 -2.64 3.43 38.71
C LEU A 264 -4.14 3.49 39.05
N LEU A 265 -4.48 3.69 40.33
CA LEU A 265 -5.86 3.85 40.77
C LEU A 265 -6.51 5.11 40.19
N ALA A 266 -5.78 6.23 40.12
CA ALA A 266 -6.29 7.46 39.51
C ALA A 266 -6.57 7.28 38.00
N ALA A 267 -5.66 6.61 37.27
CA ALA A 267 -5.84 6.29 35.86
C ALA A 267 -7.05 5.38 35.63
N ALA A 268 -7.19 4.32 36.44
CA ALA A 268 -8.35 3.41 36.39
C ALA A 268 -9.66 4.14 36.70
N ARG A 269 -9.67 5.04 37.70
CA ARG A 269 -10.85 5.86 38.02
C ARG A 269 -11.21 6.85 36.91
N SER A 270 -10.22 7.46 36.27
CA SER A 270 -10.46 8.32 35.10
C SER A 270 -11.13 7.51 33.98
N ALA A 271 -10.55 6.37 33.61
CA ALA A 271 -11.11 5.48 32.60
C ALA A 271 -12.54 5.01 32.95
N TYR A 272 -12.77 4.61 34.20
CA TYR A 272 -14.11 4.23 34.68
C TYR A 272 -15.12 5.38 34.56
N SER A 273 -14.73 6.60 34.94
CA SER A 273 -15.60 7.78 34.83
C SER A 273 -15.91 8.12 33.37
N GLU A 274 -14.97 7.84 32.47
CA GLU A 274 -15.12 7.97 31.02
C GLU A 274 -15.96 6.86 30.39
N GLY A 275 -16.22 5.75 31.09
CA GLY A 275 -16.94 4.61 30.55
C GLY A 275 -16.07 3.57 29.84
N LEU A 276 -14.75 3.69 29.97
CA LEU A 276 -13.76 2.81 29.36
C LEU A 276 -13.38 1.68 30.32
N TYR A 277 -12.72 0.66 29.78
CA TYR A 277 -12.10 -0.38 30.58
C TYR A 277 -11.02 0.23 31.48
N GLU A 278 -10.95 -0.19 32.74
CA GLU A 278 -10.06 0.39 33.75
C GLU A 278 -8.58 0.32 33.32
N GLY A 279 -8.21 -0.74 32.61
CA GLY A 279 -6.87 -0.90 32.04
C GLY A 279 -6.56 0.10 30.91
N SER A 280 -7.57 0.67 30.24
CA SER A 280 -7.38 1.64 29.16
C SER A 280 -6.69 2.92 29.65
N GLY A 281 -6.89 3.33 30.91
CA GLY A 281 -6.18 4.47 31.50
C GLY A 281 -4.67 4.23 31.58
N ILE A 282 -4.28 3.03 32.01
CA ILE A 282 -2.88 2.59 32.10
C ILE A 282 -2.28 2.44 30.70
N ALA A 283 -3.02 1.82 29.78
CA ALA A 283 -2.61 1.69 28.38
C ALA A 283 -2.36 3.07 27.73
N ARG A 284 -3.24 4.05 27.95
CA ARG A 284 -3.03 5.44 27.47
C ARG A 284 -1.75 6.06 28.02
N MET A 285 -1.42 5.83 29.30
CA MET A 285 -0.17 6.31 29.88
C MET A 285 1.05 5.66 29.20
N MET A 286 1.01 4.34 29.01
CA MET A 286 2.06 3.58 28.33
C MET A 286 2.24 4.04 26.89
N SER A 287 1.16 4.17 26.11
CA SER A 287 1.22 4.66 24.72
C SER A 287 1.76 6.09 24.63
N THR A 288 1.40 6.96 25.59
CA THR A 288 1.93 8.33 25.67
C THR A 288 3.43 8.32 25.96
N ALA A 289 3.89 7.48 26.89
CA ALA A 289 5.31 7.32 27.20
C ALA A 289 6.08 6.76 26.01
N LEU A 290 5.56 5.69 25.37
CA LEU A 290 6.12 5.09 24.18
C LEU A 290 6.29 6.12 23.07
N ARG A 291 5.22 6.86 22.72
CA ARG A 291 5.27 7.88 21.67
C ARG A 291 6.36 8.92 21.94
N ARG A 292 6.41 9.49 23.16
CA ARG A 292 7.43 10.49 23.53
C ARG A 292 8.84 9.93 23.43
N ASN A 293 9.04 8.68 23.89
CA ASN A 293 10.34 8.02 23.85
C ASN A 293 10.77 7.70 22.42
N VAL A 294 9.84 7.24 21.55
CA VAL A 294 10.10 7.02 20.12
C VAL A 294 10.49 8.33 19.44
N GLU A 295 9.70 9.40 19.61
CA GLU A 295 10.00 10.71 19.04
C GLU A 295 11.38 11.22 19.49
N THR A 296 11.72 11.04 20.77
CA THR A 296 13.03 11.43 21.30
C THR A 296 14.17 10.58 20.74
N ALA A 297 14.02 9.24 20.73
CA ALA A 297 15.05 8.31 20.25
C ALA A 297 15.32 8.51 18.74
N LEU A 298 14.26 8.70 17.95
CA LEU A 298 14.36 8.94 16.52
C LEU A 298 15.19 10.19 16.20
N ILE A 299 15.03 11.27 16.98
CA ILE A 299 15.74 12.53 16.78
C ILE A 299 17.18 12.47 17.32
N THR A 300 17.38 11.90 18.50
CA THR A 300 18.67 11.98 19.21
C THR A 300 19.75 11.10 18.61
N GLN A 301 19.39 9.94 18.04
CA GLN A 301 20.34 8.96 17.49
C GLN A 301 20.23 8.82 15.96
N VAL A 302 19.65 9.82 15.29
CA VAL A 302 19.43 9.76 13.83
C VAL A 302 20.73 9.49 13.06
N PRO A 303 20.74 8.55 12.08
CA PRO A 303 21.89 8.32 11.22
C PRO A 303 22.03 9.48 10.23
N LYS A 304 22.61 10.60 10.68
CA LYS A 304 22.65 11.89 9.98
C LYS A 304 23.17 11.78 8.55
N GLU A 305 24.22 11.01 8.33
CA GLU A 305 24.80 10.82 7.00
C GLU A 305 23.85 10.10 6.04
N ALA A 306 23.24 9.00 6.49
CA ALA A 306 22.26 8.25 5.70
C ALA A 306 21.06 9.13 5.35
N VAL A 307 20.49 9.84 6.33
CA VAL A 307 19.37 10.76 6.10
C VAL A 307 19.76 11.91 5.15
N THR A 308 20.99 12.41 5.25
CA THR A 308 21.47 13.47 4.34
C THR A 308 21.59 12.97 2.91
N ARG A 309 22.11 11.75 2.68
CA ARG A 309 22.17 11.13 1.35
C ARG A 309 20.79 10.83 0.78
N ILE A 310 19.89 10.28 1.61
CA ILE A 310 18.49 10.05 1.20
C ILE A 310 17.85 11.36 0.75
N ARG A 311 17.98 12.46 1.51
CA ARG A 311 17.41 13.76 1.13
C ARG A 311 17.93 14.27 -0.21
N LYS A 312 19.24 14.18 -0.46
CA LYS A 312 19.84 14.62 -1.72
C LYS A 312 19.24 13.93 -2.94
N VAL A 313 18.88 12.66 -2.82
CA VAL A 313 18.26 11.88 -3.91
C VAL A 313 16.74 12.10 -3.96
N MET A 314 16.08 12.27 -2.82
CA MET A 314 14.64 12.53 -2.75
C MET A 314 14.24 13.92 -3.28
N ASP A 315 15.15 14.89 -3.31
CA ASP A 315 14.93 16.20 -3.91
C ASP A 315 14.89 16.15 -5.45
N ILE A 316 15.22 15.00 -6.06
CA ILE A 316 15.10 14.76 -7.50
C ILE A 316 13.64 14.42 -7.79
N ASP A 317 12.96 15.30 -8.52
CA ASP A 317 11.53 15.15 -8.81
C ASP A 317 11.32 13.97 -9.76
N LEU A 318 10.76 12.91 -9.22
CA LEU A 318 10.47 11.71 -9.97
C LEU A 318 9.01 11.78 -10.44
N ASP A 319 8.78 11.98 -11.74
CA ASP A 319 7.46 11.69 -12.34
C ASP A 319 7.30 10.17 -12.43
N LEU A 320 7.09 9.56 -11.26
CA LEU A 320 7.31 8.16 -11.05
C LEU A 320 6.42 7.28 -11.92
N GLY A 321 5.22 7.73 -12.31
CA GLY A 321 4.15 6.79 -12.70
C GLY A 321 3.93 5.67 -11.66
N HIS A 322 4.62 5.71 -10.52
CA HIS A 322 4.27 5.01 -9.33
C HIS A 322 2.99 5.64 -8.83
N PRO A 323 2.22 4.85 -8.09
CA PRO A 323 1.10 5.43 -7.43
C PRO A 323 1.65 6.61 -6.60
N ASN A 324 1.01 7.77 -6.64
CA ASN A 324 1.25 8.87 -5.69
C ASN A 324 1.45 8.27 -4.27
N PRO A 325 2.24 8.83 -3.34
CA PRO A 325 2.21 8.36 -1.94
C PRO A 325 0.79 8.16 -1.37
N ASN A 326 -0.19 8.90 -1.92
CA ASN A 326 -1.63 8.73 -1.67
C ASN A 326 -2.29 7.51 -2.35
N GLU A 327 -1.70 6.98 -3.42
CA GLU A 327 -2.14 5.81 -4.20
C GLU A 327 -1.37 4.52 -3.83
N VAL A 328 -0.13 4.58 -3.30
CA VAL A 328 0.54 3.45 -2.60
C VAL A 328 0.06 3.43 -1.15
N GLY A 329 -1.16 3.92 -0.90
CA GLY A 329 -1.62 4.33 0.42
C GLY A 329 -1.28 3.28 1.47
N PRO A 330 -1.02 3.68 2.72
CA PRO A 330 -0.89 2.69 3.78
C PRO A 330 -2.29 2.11 3.99
N VAL A 331 -2.66 1.13 3.16
CA VAL A 331 -4.01 0.52 3.12
C VAL A 331 -4.32 -0.11 4.48
N GLU A 332 -3.29 -0.41 5.27
CA GLU A 332 -3.41 -0.95 6.63
C GLU A 332 -3.45 0.11 7.74
N ASP A 333 -2.93 1.34 7.56
CA ASP A 333 -2.91 2.35 8.63
C ASP A 333 -4.17 3.22 8.68
N ALA A 334 -4.93 3.29 7.59
CA ALA A 334 -6.12 4.14 7.52
C ALA A 334 -7.35 3.52 8.18
N PHE A 335 -7.38 2.19 8.37
CA PHE A 335 -8.56 1.46 8.82
C PHE A 335 -8.24 0.37 9.84
N GLU A 336 -9.09 0.23 10.85
CA GLU A 336 -9.15 -0.91 11.76
C GLU A 336 -10.13 -1.96 11.20
N SER A 337 -9.71 -3.23 11.18
CA SER A 337 -10.52 -4.34 10.62
C SER A 337 -11.72 -4.70 11.51
N ALA A 338 -12.81 -5.17 10.90
CA ALA A 338 -13.98 -5.66 11.63
C ALA A 338 -13.63 -6.76 12.64
N GLU A 339 -12.71 -7.67 12.26
CA GLU A 339 -12.26 -8.78 13.09
C GLU A 339 -11.59 -8.28 14.37
N HIS A 340 -10.68 -7.29 14.25
CA HIS A 340 -10.03 -6.67 15.41
C HIS A 340 -11.05 -5.99 16.32
N LEU A 341 -11.96 -5.19 15.74
CA LEU A 341 -12.98 -4.45 16.49
C LEU A 341 -13.91 -5.37 17.28
N ARG A 342 -14.32 -6.50 16.68
CA ARG A 342 -15.17 -7.53 17.31
C ARG A 342 -14.41 -8.28 18.40
N ALA A 343 -13.19 -8.73 18.12
CA ALA A 343 -12.37 -9.47 19.08
C ALA A 343 -12.06 -8.63 20.34
N ALA A 344 -11.86 -7.32 20.17
CA ALA A 344 -11.63 -6.39 21.27
C ALA A 344 -12.91 -5.86 21.93
N LEU A 345 -14.11 -6.22 21.42
CA LEU A 345 -15.40 -5.62 21.81
C LEU A 345 -15.32 -4.09 21.87
N SER A 346 -14.65 -3.51 20.86
CA SER A 346 -14.34 -2.08 20.83
C SER A 346 -15.64 -1.27 20.81
N PRO A 347 -15.87 -0.35 21.77
CA PRO A 347 -17.02 0.54 21.79
C PRO A 347 -17.25 1.27 20.46
N THR A 348 -18.48 1.64 20.14
CA THR A 348 -18.75 2.50 18.98
C THR A 348 -17.98 3.81 19.10
N ASP A 349 -17.24 4.17 18.04
CA ASP A 349 -16.42 5.39 17.98
C ASP A 349 -16.51 6.06 16.61
N VAL A 350 -16.05 7.30 16.53
CA VAL A 350 -16.11 8.10 15.33
C VAL A 350 -15.33 7.43 14.19
N GLY A 351 -15.89 7.50 12.98
CA GLY A 351 -15.30 6.83 11.83
C GLY A 351 -15.63 5.35 11.75
N ASP A 352 -16.44 4.79 12.66
CA ASP A 352 -16.99 3.44 12.51
C ASP A 352 -17.79 3.33 11.21
N ILE A 353 -17.55 2.24 10.49
CA ILE A 353 -18.16 1.94 9.20
C ILE A 353 -19.17 0.83 9.37
N TYR A 354 -20.39 1.11 8.93
CA TYR A 354 -21.53 0.23 9.00
C TYR A 354 -22.03 -0.11 7.60
N GLU A 355 -22.31 -1.38 7.37
CA GLU A 355 -23.02 -1.87 6.20
C GLU A 355 -24.51 -1.99 6.54
N PHE A 356 -25.33 -1.33 5.72
CA PHE A 356 -26.78 -1.37 5.80
C PHE A 356 -27.30 -2.29 4.69
N SER A 357 -28.00 -3.34 5.08
CA SER A 357 -28.70 -4.26 4.17
C SER A 357 -30.14 -3.77 3.98
N ALA A 358 -30.47 -3.30 2.79
CA ALA A 358 -31.82 -2.90 2.40
C ALA A 358 -32.75 -4.10 2.24
N THR A 359 -34.06 -3.86 2.23
CA THR A 359 -35.07 -4.93 2.09
C THR A 359 -35.06 -5.59 0.71
N ASP A 360 -34.50 -4.94 -0.30
CA ASP A 360 -34.35 -5.46 -1.66
C ASP A 360 -33.01 -6.22 -1.87
N GLY A 361 -32.24 -6.41 -0.80
CA GLY A 361 -30.96 -7.12 -0.81
C GLY A 361 -29.76 -6.25 -1.18
N ARG A 362 -29.94 -4.96 -1.53
CA ARG A 362 -28.80 -4.05 -1.75
C ARG A 362 -28.09 -3.75 -0.44
N THR A 363 -26.77 -3.55 -0.51
CA THR A 363 -25.95 -3.11 0.62
C THR A 363 -25.39 -1.71 0.38
N MET A 364 -25.39 -0.90 1.43
CA MET A 364 -24.87 0.47 1.41
C MET A 364 -23.94 0.67 2.60
N LEU A 365 -22.83 1.38 2.39
CA LEU A 365 -21.88 1.69 3.46
C LEU A 365 -22.13 3.08 4.02
N TYR A 366 -22.01 3.21 5.33
CA TYR A 366 -22.19 4.44 6.07
C TYR A 366 -21.08 4.61 7.11
N ILE A 367 -20.61 5.84 7.32
CA ILE A 367 -19.60 6.18 8.33
C ILE A 367 -20.18 7.05 9.42
N LEU A 368 -19.88 6.71 10.68
CA LEU A 368 -20.35 7.42 11.85
C LEU A 368 -19.67 8.78 12.01
N LEU A 369 -20.48 9.83 12.07
CA LEU A 369 -20.08 11.22 12.29
C LEU A 369 -20.66 11.71 13.61
N ALA A 370 -19.88 11.61 14.68
CA ALA A 370 -20.28 12.06 16.00
C ALA A 370 -19.07 12.57 16.79
N GLN A 371 -19.32 13.51 17.73
CA GLN A 371 -18.26 13.95 18.62
C GLN A 371 -17.91 12.81 19.59
N PRO A 372 -16.63 12.56 19.89
CA PRO A 372 -16.23 11.46 20.78
C PRO A 372 -16.92 11.48 22.15
N CYS A 373 -17.24 12.67 22.68
CA CYS A 373 -17.96 12.81 23.94
C CYS A 373 -19.39 12.25 23.90
N ASP A 374 -20.05 12.28 22.73
CA ASP A 374 -21.41 11.76 22.52
C ASP A 374 -21.40 10.23 22.44
N LEU A 375 -20.26 9.68 22.02
CA LEU A 375 -20.01 8.25 21.84
C LEU A 375 -19.58 7.54 23.13
N GLN A 376 -19.36 8.25 24.24
CA GLN A 376 -18.97 7.64 25.51
C GLN A 376 -20.18 7.20 26.36
N VAL A 377 -20.17 5.93 26.78
CA VAL A 377 -21.13 5.36 27.74
C VAL A 377 -20.59 5.52 29.16
N ARG A 378 -20.99 6.58 29.87
CA ARG A 378 -20.50 6.91 31.22
C ARG A 378 -20.83 5.84 32.26
N SER A 379 -20.22 5.94 33.45
CA SER A 379 -20.40 5.06 34.62
C SER A 379 -21.86 4.75 35.04
N ARG A 380 -22.81 5.63 34.68
CA ARG A 380 -24.26 5.44 34.89
C ARG A 380 -24.95 4.61 33.80
N GLY A 381 -24.19 4.06 32.85
CA GLY A 381 -24.68 3.39 31.65
C GLY A 381 -25.52 4.34 30.80
N ALA A 382 -25.08 5.59 30.64
CA ALA A 382 -25.81 6.61 29.87
C ALA A 382 -24.81 7.45 29.07
N ARG A 383 -25.28 7.98 27.96
CA ARG A 383 -24.56 8.96 27.14
C ARG A 383 -24.99 10.36 27.61
N ASP A 384 -24.04 11.28 27.80
CA ASP A 384 -24.35 12.63 28.32
C ASP A 384 -25.23 13.43 27.33
N ASN A 385 -25.06 13.18 26.03
CA ASN A 385 -25.82 13.83 24.95
C ASN A 385 -26.96 12.97 24.39
N ALA A 386 -27.63 12.18 25.24
CA ALA A 386 -28.83 11.42 24.88
C ALA A 386 -30.00 12.29 24.36
N GLY A 387 -29.88 13.62 24.38
CA GLY A 387 -30.92 14.57 23.98
C GLY A 387 -31.27 14.59 22.49
N SER A 388 -30.36 14.21 21.57
CA SER A 388 -30.69 14.14 20.13
C SER A 388 -31.38 12.84 19.74
N GLY A 389 -31.25 11.77 20.55
CA GLY A 389 -31.84 10.45 20.30
C GLY A 389 -31.23 9.65 19.12
N TYR A 390 -30.39 10.27 18.29
CA TYR A 390 -29.84 9.67 17.08
C TYR A 390 -28.38 10.06 16.84
N PHE A 391 -27.64 9.14 16.23
CA PHE A 391 -26.33 9.35 15.63
C PHE A 391 -26.45 9.64 14.14
N VAL A 392 -25.55 10.47 13.63
CA VAL A 392 -25.49 10.84 12.22
C VAL A 392 -24.46 9.97 11.52
N LEU A 393 -24.84 9.35 10.41
CA LEU A 393 -23.92 8.69 9.51
C LEU A 393 -23.97 9.32 8.13
N ALA A 394 -22.85 9.33 7.41
CA ALA A 394 -22.77 9.76 6.02
C ALA A 394 -22.50 8.56 5.10
N ARG A 395 -23.05 8.56 3.88
CA ARG A 395 -22.87 7.44 2.95
C ARG A 395 -21.43 7.39 2.43
N LEU A 396 -20.83 6.21 2.39
CA LEU A 396 -19.65 5.94 1.55
C LEU A 396 -20.07 5.40 0.19
N MET A 397 -19.38 5.85 -0.85
CA MET A 397 -19.59 5.41 -2.22
C MET A 397 -18.25 5.30 -2.97
N PRO A 398 -18.13 4.42 -3.98
CA PRO A 398 -16.97 4.37 -4.85
C PRO A 398 -16.76 5.72 -5.57
N GLU A 399 -15.51 6.10 -5.83
CA GLU A 399 -15.20 7.41 -6.41
C GLU A 399 -15.80 7.61 -7.81
N GLY A 400 -15.96 6.52 -8.57
CA GLY A 400 -16.60 6.50 -9.89
C GLY A 400 -18.14 6.43 -9.90
N GLU A 401 -18.80 6.26 -8.75
CA GLU A 401 -20.27 6.29 -8.69
C GLU A 401 -20.76 7.76 -8.77
N PRO A 402 -21.73 8.07 -9.65
CA PRO A 402 -22.31 9.41 -9.72
C PRO A 402 -23.02 9.73 -8.41
N VAL A 403 -22.83 10.96 -7.91
CA VAL A 403 -23.59 11.45 -6.77
C VAL A 403 -25.02 11.68 -7.27
N PRO A 404 -26.05 11.04 -6.69
CA PRO A 404 -27.42 11.25 -7.14
C PRO A 404 -27.76 12.74 -7.02
N SER A 405 -28.18 13.35 -8.13
CA SER A 405 -28.68 14.72 -8.19
C SER A 405 -29.92 14.82 -7.31
N ARG A 406 -30.05 15.91 -6.57
CA ARG A 406 -31.20 16.13 -5.69
C ARG A 406 -32.50 16.38 -6.47
N ASP A 407 -32.36 16.60 -7.78
CA ASP A 407 -33.44 16.90 -8.75
C ASP A 407 -34.32 15.69 -9.09
N ASP A 408 -33.97 14.47 -8.65
CA ASP A 408 -34.82 13.28 -8.81
C ASP A 408 -35.89 13.15 -7.69
N VAL A 409 -36.04 14.18 -6.85
CA VAL A 409 -37.12 14.29 -5.86
C VAL A 409 -38.07 15.35 -6.38
N ASP A 410 -39.29 14.95 -6.76
CA ASP A 410 -40.39 15.75 -7.36
C ASP A 410 -40.92 16.89 -6.44
N ASP A 411 -40.05 17.68 -5.80
CA ASP A 411 -40.41 18.89 -5.08
C ASP A 411 -40.10 20.10 -6.00
N GLU A 412 -40.97 20.33 -6.98
CA GLU A 412 -41.02 21.52 -7.83
C GLU A 412 -41.40 22.77 -7.02
N GLU A 413 -40.48 23.37 -6.25
CA GLU A 413 -40.62 24.78 -5.85
C GLU A 413 -39.26 25.52 -5.89
N ASP A 414 -39.05 26.22 -7.01
CA ASP A 414 -38.38 27.52 -7.18
C ASP A 414 -37.29 27.92 -6.17
N ILE A 415 -36.02 27.57 -6.45
CA ILE A 415 -34.87 28.45 -6.16
C ILE A 415 -33.85 28.32 -7.30
N ASP A 416 -33.66 29.41 -8.07
CA ASP A 416 -32.49 29.64 -8.94
C ASP A 416 -31.21 29.31 -8.17
N SER A 417 -30.63 28.13 -8.42
CA SER A 417 -29.43 27.68 -7.70
C SER A 417 -28.41 27.02 -8.62
N ASP A 418 -27.81 27.83 -9.49
CA ASP A 418 -26.51 27.55 -10.14
C ASP A 418 -25.35 27.27 -9.14
N TYR A 419 -25.65 27.11 -7.85
CA TYR A 419 -24.72 26.97 -6.72
C TYR A 419 -24.89 25.65 -5.93
N HIS A 420 -25.75 24.71 -6.34
CA HIS A 420 -26.02 23.48 -5.57
C HIS A 420 -25.29 22.19 -6.02
N ASP A 421 -24.48 22.23 -7.08
CA ASP A 421 -24.00 21.00 -7.76
C ASP A 421 -22.57 20.54 -7.49
N ALA A 422 -21.82 21.16 -6.58
CA ALA A 422 -20.52 20.59 -6.21
C ALA A 422 -20.74 19.33 -5.34
N PRO A 423 -20.36 18.12 -5.79
CA PRO A 423 -20.50 16.91 -4.98
C PRO A 423 -19.77 17.11 -3.65
N ARG A 424 -20.53 17.05 -2.55
CA ARG A 424 -20.05 17.28 -1.17
C ARG A 424 -19.35 16.02 -0.66
N THR A 425 -18.29 15.63 -1.37
CA THR A 425 -17.61 14.35 -1.20
C THR A 425 -16.21 14.51 -0.63
N LEU A 426 -15.83 13.68 0.33
CA LEU A 426 -14.46 13.62 0.88
C LEU A 426 -13.82 12.30 0.49
N SER A 427 -12.65 12.33 -0.17
CA SER A 427 -11.93 11.10 -0.49
C SER A 427 -11.36 10.46 0.78
N VAL A 428 -11.48 9.15 0.88
CA VAL A 428 -11.00 8.33 2.02
C VAL A 428 -9.91 7.36 1.59
N GLY A 429 -9.71 7.18 0.28
CA GLY A 429 -8.76 6.22 -0.28
C GLY A 429 -9.36 4.81 -0.41
N MET A 430 -8.50 3.79 -0.34
CA MET A 430 -8.89 2.39 -0.52
C MET A 430 -9.43 1.78 0.78
N LEU A 431 -10.62 1.20 0.71
CA LEU A 431 -11.23 0.51 1.85
C LEU A 431 -10.79 -0.97 1.85
N PRO A 432 -10.28 -1.52 2.98
CA PRO A 432 -9.79 -2.89 3.01
C PRO A 432 -10.83 -3.91 2.55
N GLY A 433 -10.41 -4.87 1.71
CA GLY A 433 -11.29 -5.90 1.17
C GLY A 433 -12.30 -5.41 0.12
N ARG A 434 -12.19 -4.15 -0.34
CA ARG A 434 -13.02 -3.60 -1.42
C ARG A 434 -12.12 -3.05 -2.54
N ALA A 435 -12.57 -3.19 -3.79
CA ALA A 435 -11.86 -2.66 -4.94
C ALA A 435 -12.11 -1.15 -5.09
N GLY A 436 -11.08 -0.42 -5.56
CA GLY A 436 -11.16 0.99 -5.91
C GLY A 436 -11.07 1.95 -4.71
N THR A 437 -11.07 3.24 -5.03
CA THR A 437 -11.09 4.34 -4.05
C THR A 437 -12.52 4.71 -3.67
N TRP A 438 -12.69 5.17 -2.44
CA TRP A 438 -13.96 5.49 -1.84
C TRP A 438 -14.02 6.95 -1.40
N LYS A 439 -15.21 7.53 -1.46
CA LYS A 439 -15.52 8.89 -1.02
C LYS A 439 -16.73 8.90 -0.09
N ILE A 440 -16.76 9.82 0.86
CA ILE A 440 -17.89 10.06 1.78
C ILE A 440 -18.77 11.15 1.21
N ASN A 441 -20.03 10.85 0.95
CA ASN A 441 -21.05 11.83 0.58
C ASN A 441 -21.66 12.43 1.86
N LEU A 442 -21.27 13.66 2.19
CA LEU A 442 -21.75 14.38 3.38
C LEU A 442 -23.20 14.89 3.25
N ALA A 443 -23.75 14.91 2.03
CA ALA A 443 -25.14 15.31 1.78
C ALA A 443 -26.12 14.17 2.06
N GLU A 444 -25.73 12.92 1.76
CA GLU A 444 -26.56 11.75 2.04
C GLU A 444 -26.30 11.21 3.45
N ARG A 445 -27.26 11.44 4.34
CA ARG A 445 -27.15 11.10 5.77
C ARG A 445 -28.19 10.10 6.23
N ALA A 446 -27.79 9.25 7.15
CA ALA A 446 -28.67 8.41 7.93
C ALA A 446 -28.65 8.83 9.39
N PHE A 447 -29.82 8.80 10.04
CA PHE A 447 -29.96 9.07 11.46
C PHE A 447 -30.33 7.76 12.15
N MET A 448 -29.43 7.22 12.96
CA MET A 448 -29.60 5.91 13.58
C MET A 448 -29.70 6.01 15.10
N PRO A 449 -30.65 5.29 15.72
CA PRO A 449 -30.66 5.14 17.17
C PRO A 449 -29.33 4.54 17.67
N PRO A 450 -28.76 5.07 18.76
CA PRO A 450 -27.52 4.54 19.32
C PRO A 450 -27.66 3.07 19.74
N GLU A 451 -28.85 2.66 20.20
CA GLU A 451 -29.11 1.28 20.61
C GLU A 451 -28.89 0.26 19.49
N LEU A 452 -29.18 0.61 18.23
CA LEU A 452 -28.97 -0.29 17.08
C LEU A 452 -27.49 -0.37 16.70
N LEU A 453 -26.78 0.77 16.68
CA LEU A 453 -25.34 0.77 16.38
C LEU A 453 -24.52 0.08 17.47
N ASP A 454 -24.89 0.29 18.73
CA ASP A 454 -24.24 -0.34 19.88
C ASP A 454 -24.55 -1.84 19.97
N ALA A 455 -25.70 -2.28 19.46
CA ALA A 455 -25.99 -3.71 19.32
C ALA A 455 -24.95 -4.41 18.42
N CYS A 456 -24.39 -3.74 17.42
CA CYS A 456 -23.29 -4.29 16.63
C CYS A 456 -22.01 -4.53 17.44
N VAL A 457 -21.78 -3.78 18.53
CA VAL A 457 -20.63 -3.98 19.43
C VAL A 457 -20.88 -5.16 20.37
N LEU A 458 -22.13 -5.33 20.76
CA LEU A 458 -22.57 -6.28 21.77
C LEU A 458 -22.77 -7.71 21.24
N ASN A 459 -22.65 -7.92 19.93
CA ASN A 459 -22.74 -9.23 19.29
C ASN A 459 -21.42 -9.59 18.60
N ALA A 460 -20.99 -10.84 18.77
CA ALA A 460 -19.71 -11.33 18.23
C ALA A 460 -19.64 -11.29 16.69
N ASP A 461 -20.78 -11.36 16.00
CA ASP A 461 -20.89 -11.30 14.54
C ASP A 461 -20.88 -9.86 14.00
N GLY A 462 -20.91 -8.84 14.87
CA GLY A 462 -20.96 -7.43 14.47
C GLY A 462 -22.34 -6.97 13.97
N VAL A 463 -23.37 -7.83 14.04
CA VAL A 463 -24.72 -7.53 13.53
C VAL A 463 -25.54 -6.85 14.62
N SER A 464 -26.39 -5.89 14.23
CA SER A 464 -27.33 -5.25 15.14
C SER A 464 -28.47 -6.21 15.50
N ARG A 465 -28.23 -7.06 16.50
CA ARG A 465 -29.22 -7.96 17.10
C ARG A 465 -29.46 -7.57 18.56
N ILE A 466 -30.72 -7.33 18.93
CA ILE A 466 -31.12 -7.11 20.32
C ILE A 466 -31.98 -8.29 20.76
N PRO A 467 -31.35 -9.37 21.26
CA PRO A 467 -32.06 -10.51 21.80
C PRO A 467 -32.47 -10.24 23.26
N THR A 468 -33.64 -10.72 23.65
CA THR A 468 -34.11 -10.65 25.04
C THR A 468 -33.64 -11.86 25.85
N GLY A 469 -33.11 -11.61 27.04
CA GLY A 469 -32.77 -12.67 28.00
C GLY A 469 -31.46 -13.42 27.75
N VAL A 470 -30.55 -12.88 26.93
CA VAL A 470 -29.17 -13.40 26.82
C VAL A 470 -28.39 -13.02 28.08
N ALA A 471 -27.64 -13.97 28.63
CA ALA A 471 -26.80 -13.72 29.80
C ALA A 471 -25.77 -12.61 29.50
N ASP A 472 -25.39 -11.84 30.54
CA ASP A 472 -24.31 -10.86 30.50
C ASP A 472 -22.97 -11.59 30.18
N GLY A 473 -22.72 -11.97 28.92
CA GLY A 473 -21.46 -12.57 28.47
C GLY A 473 -20.43 -11.48 28.17
N ASP A 474 -19.17 -11.67 28.59
CA ASP A 474 -17.95 -10.89 28.31
C ASP A 474 -18.07 -9.38 28.03
N ILE A 475 -19.02 -8.68 28.67
CA ILE A 475 -19.13 -7.22 28.54
C ILE A 475 -17.94 -6.60 29.28
N PRO A 476 -17.06 -5.83 28.61
CA PRO A 476 -15.77 -5.46 29.17
C PRO A 476 -15.84 -4.48 30.34
N THR A 477 -16.97 -3.78 30.55
CA THR A 477 -17.11 -2.78 31.62
C THR A 477 -18.50 -2.78 32.26
N GLN A 478 -18.56 -2.36 33.53
CA GLN A 478 -19.84 -2.19 34.25
C GLN A 478 -20.74 -1.14 33.60
N SER A 479 -20.17 -0.09 32.99
CA SER A 479 -20.89 0.96 32.28
C SER A 479 -21.63 0.39 31.08
N TRP A 480 -20.93 -0.41 30.28
CA TRP A 480 -21.51 -1.11 29.13
C TRP A 480 -22.51 -2.19 29.55
N ALA A 481 -22.30 -2.87 30.68
CA ALA A 481 -23.29 -3.83 31.19
C ALA A 481 -24.60 -3.14 31.60
N LYS A 482 -24.53 -1.96 32.22
CA LYS A 482 -25.70 -1.12 32.50
C LYS A 482 -26.36 -0.63 31.21
N TRP A 483 -25.56 -0.25 30.20
CA TRP A 483 -26.07 0.19 28.90
C TRP A 483 -26.75 -0.95 28.15
N ARG A 484 -26.19 -2.16 28.15
CA ARG A 484 -26.81 -3.36 27.57
C ARG A 484 -28.22 -3.56 28.10
N LYS A 485 -28.41 -3.47 29.42
CA LYS A 485 -29.75 -3.58 30.03
C LYS A 485 -30.72 -2.50 29.53
N LYS A 486 -30.22 -1.30 29.20
CA LYS A 486 -31.04 -0.24 28.59
C LYS A 486 -31.35 -0.52 27.13
N VAL A 487 -30.40 -1.02 26.36
CA VAL A 487 -30.58 -1.45 24.96
C VAL A 487 -31.61 -2.58 24.90
N ASP A 488 -31.50 -3.59 25.76
CA ASP A 488 -32.45 -4.70 25.84
C ASP A 488 -33.85 -4.20 26.22
N ALA A 489 -33.96 -3.36 27.26
CA ALA A 489 -35.24 -2.77 27.67
C ALA A 489 -35.83 -1.86 26.58
N TRP A 490 -34.99 -1.17 25.80
CA TRP A 490 -35.42 -0.39 24.65
C TRP A 490 -35.99 -1.29 23.55
N GLY A 491 -35.30 -2.39 23.21
CA GLY A 491 -35.79 -3.37 22.22
C GLY A 491 -37.12 -3.99 22.63
N VAL A 492 -37.26 -4.41 23.89
CA VAL A 492 -38.54 -4.91 24.45
C VAL A 492 -39.65 -3.88 24.26
N ARG A 493 -39.43 -2.62 24.66
CA ARG A 493 -40.45 -1.57 24.52
C ARG A 493 -40.87 -1.33 23.08
N LYS A 494 -39.94 -1.40 22.11
CA LYS A 494 -40.26 -1.23 20.68
C LYS A 494 -41.14 -2.37 20.17
N VAL A 495 -40.78 -3.62 20.49
CA VAL A 495 -41.57 -4.79 20.07
C VAL A 495 -42.93 -4.85 20.77
N ASP A 496 -42.97 -4.61 22.08
CA ASP A 496 -44.22 -4.59 22.85
C ASP A 496 -45.15 -3.44 22.44
N GLY A 497 -44.59 -2.25 22.17
CA GLY A 497 -45.35 -1.11 21.65
C GLY A 497 -46.02 -1.43 20.32
N ALA A 498 -45.29 -2.06 19.40
CA ALA A 498 -45.82 -2.53 18.13
C ALA A 498 -46.90 -3.61 18.30
N ARG A 499 -46.72 -4.55 19.24
CA ARG A 499 -47.72 -5.56 19.58
C ARG A 499 -49.00 -4.93 20.13
N GLN A 500 -48.89 -3.96 21.05
CA GLN A 500 -50.03 -3.26 21.62
C GLN A 500 -50.78 -2.44 20.55
N ALA A 501 -50.05 -1.82 19.62
CA ALA A 501 -50.65 -1.16 18.46
C ALA A 501 -51.44 -2.15 17.60
N TYR A 502 -50.90 -3.35 17.33
CA TYR A 502 -51.60 -4.41 16.61
C TYR A 502 -52.88 -4.87 17.35
N LEU A 503 -52.83 -5.09 18.67
CA LEU A 503 -54.00 -5.52 19.45
C LEU A 503 -55.15 -4.50 19.41
N ARG A 504 -54.84 -3.23 19.10
CA ARG A 504 -55.84 -2.16 18.96
C ARG A 504 -56.40 -2.04 17.54
N PHE A 505 -55.85 -2.73 16.55
CA PHE A 505 -56.40 -2.73 15.19
C PHE A 505 -57.75 -3.48 15.16
N PRO A 506 -58.86 -2.81 14.83
CA PRO A 506 -60.18 -3.45 14.76
C PRO A 506 -60.29 -4.25 13.47
N GLY A 507 -60.22 -5.58 13.54
CA GLY A 507 -60.40 -6.41 12.35
C GLY A 507 -60.41 -7.91 12.62
N PRO A 508 -61.54 -8.62 12.50
CA PRO A 508 -61.62 -10.08 12.68
C PRO A 508 -61.00 -10.90 11.52
N GLN A 509 -60.15 -10.30 10.66
CA GLN A 509 -59.70 -10.93 9.39
C GLN A 509 -58.19 -10.91 9.13
N LEU A 510 -57.35 -10.34 10.00
CA LEU A 510 -55.90 -10.41 9.83
C LEU A 510 -55.39 -11.78 10.29
N LYS A 511 -55.09 -12.65 9.32
CA LYS A 511 -54.42 -13.94 9.54
C LYS A 511 -53.13 -13.78 10.35
N LEU A 512 -52.69 -14.85 11.02
CA LEU A 512 -51.47 -14.87 11.84
C LEU A 512 -50.23 -14.36 11.08
N GLU A 513 -50.14 -14.68 9.78
CA GLU A 513 -49.09 -14.22 8.86
C GLU A 513 -49.00 -12.68 8.72
N HIS A 514 -50.10 -11.95 8.91
CA HIS A 514 -50.11 -10.49 8.84
C HIS A 514 -49.70 -9.83 10.17
N ARG A 515 -49.63 -10.58 11.28
CA ARG A 515 -49.22 -10.03 12.59
C ARG A 515 -47.79 -9.54 12.56
N GLN A 516 -46.90 -10.35 12.02
CA GLN A 516 -45.49 -10.07 11.91
C GLN A 516 -45.24 -8.83 11.03
N ALA A 517 -45.90 -8.77 9.87
CA ALA A 517 -45.80 -7.63 8.94
C ALA A 517 -46.27 -6.30 9.57
N VAL A 518 -47.33 -6.32 10.39
CA VAL A 518 -47.79 -5.11 11.09
C VAL A 518 -46.82 -4.70 12.20
N VAL A 519 -46.29 -5.65 12.96
CA VAL A 519 -45.26 -5.38 13.97
C VAL A 519 -44.04 -4.74 13.32
N ASP A 520 -43.53 -5.32 12.24
CA ASP A 520 -42.40 -4.77 11.49
C ASP A 520 -42.69 -3.36 10.97
N LEU A 521 -43.90 -3.10 10.43
CA LEU A 521 -44.28 -1.76 9.95
C LEU A 521 -44.33 -0.70 11.05
N VAL A 522 -44.90 -1.04 12.22
CA VAL A 522 -44.98 -0.11 13.35
C VAL A 522 -43.59 0.18 13.91
N VAL A 523 -42.74 -0.84 14.03
CA VAL A 523 -41.35 -0.66 14.45
C VAL A 523 -40.59 0.19 13.44
N LYS A 524 -40.73 -0.04 12.14
CA LYS A 524 -40.14 0.80 11.08
C LYS A 524 -40.54 2.26 11.23
N GLY A 525 -41.83 2.54 11.43
CA GLY A 525 -42.34 3.89 11.64
C GLY A 525 -41.73 4.59 12.86
N ASP A 526 -41.54 3.86 13.96
CA ASP A 526 -41.01 4.38 15.22
C ASP A 526 -39.46 4.54 15.22
N LEU A 527 -38.75 3.83 14.34
CA LEU A 527 -37.30 3.98 14.15
C LEU A 527 -36.93 5.05 13.11
N GLY A 528 -37.91 5.46 12.29
CA GLY A 528 -37.80 6.59 11.39
C GLY A 528 -37.62 6.21 9.92
N ARG A 529 -37.51 7.26 9.09
CA ARG A 529 -37.62 7.21 7.62
C ARG A 529 -36.73 6.16 6.95
N GLN A 530 -35.49 5.96 7.43
CA GLN A 530 -34.55 5.01 6.83
C GLN A 530 -35.06 3.56 6.82
N PHE A 531 -35.90 3.19 7.80
CA PHE A 531 -36.50 1.86 7.90
C PHE A 531 -37.83 1.77 7.13
N VAL A 532 -38.57 2.89 7.04
CA VAL A 532 -39.82 2.99 6.27
C VAL A 532 -39.54 2.93 4.77
N ASP A 533 -38.52 3.65 4.31
CA ASP A 533 -38.10 3.72 2.90
C ASP A 533 -37.39 2.42 2.43
N GLY A 534 -37.26 1.41 3.30
CA GLY A 534 -36.63 0.13 2.99
C GLY A 534 -35.10 0.17 2.84
N LYS A 535 -34.47 1.33 3.08
CA LYS A 535 -33.00 1.51 3.01
C LYS A 535 -32.26 0.65 4.04
N VAL A 536 -32.91 0.37 5.17
CA VAL A 536 -32.42 -0.57 6.19
C VAL A 536 -33.51 -1.59 6.47
N SER A 537 -33.19 -2.87 6.30
CA SER A 537 -34.07 -3.96 6.68
C SER A 537 -34.18 -4.07 8.20
N ILE A 538 -35.36 -4.45 8.68
CA ILE A 538 -35.55 -4.75 10.10
C ILE A 538 -36.60 -5.84 10.24
N ASN A 539 -36.29 -6.80 11.10
CA ASN A 539 -37.13 -7.92 11.44
C ASN A 539 -37.30 -7.95 12.96
N ALA A 540 -38.53 -7.84 13.44
CA ALA A 540 -38.86 -7.84 14.86
C ALA A 540 -39.64 -9.11 15.21
N SER A 541 -38.96 -10.21 15.54
CA SER A 541 -39.62 -11.48 15.80
C SER A 541 -40.08 -11.61 17.26
N VAL A 542 -41.17 -12.33 17.46
CA VAL A 542 -41.66 -12.75 18.78
C VAL A 542 -41.79 -14.26 18.76
N ASP A 543 -41.11 -14.93 19.67
CA ASP A 543 -41.17 -16.39 19.78
C ASP A 543 -42.57 -16.80 20.30
N PRO A 544 -43.38 -17.48 19.46
CA PRO A 544 -44.74 -17.86 19.83
C PRO A 544 -44.77 -18.93 20.93
N GLU A 545 -43.71 -19.73 21.09
CA GLU A 545 -43.63 -20.79 22.10
C GLU A 545 -43.39 -20.24 23.51
N THR A 546 -42.84 -19.03 23.60
CA THR A 546 -42.51 -18.40 24.89
C THR A 546 -43.60 -17.49 25.44
N ASP A 547 -44.81 -17.52 24.86
CA ASP A 547 -45.89 -16.59 25.17
C ASP A 547 -45.46 -15.11 25.00
N GLY A 548 -44.57 -14.88 24.03
CA GLY A 548 -43.97 -13.57 23.78
C GLY A 548 -43.07 -13.07 24.91
N LYS A 549 -42.35 -13.96 25.60
CA LYS A 549 -41.29 -13.57 26.55
C LYS A 549 -39.93 -13.42 25.88
N LYS A 550 -39.72 -14.07 24.73
CA LYS A 550 -38.56 -13.86 23.87
C LYS A 550 -38.95 -13.05 22.65
N HIS A 551 -38.35 -11.88 22.56
CA HIS A 551 -38.32 -11.00 21.40
C HIS A 551 -36.90 -10.91 20.85
N GLU A 552 -36.80 -10.75 19.55
CA GLU A 552 -35.55 -10.45 18.87
C GLU A 552 -35.79 -9.32 17.89
N LEU A 553 -35.00 -8.27 18.00
CA LEU A 553 -34.94 -7.20 17.00
C LEU A 553 -33.65 -7.33 16.22
N VAL A 554 -33.75 -7.65 14.93
CA VAL A 554 -32.59 -7.73 14.02
C VAL A 554 -32.71 -6.62 13.00
N ALA A 555 -31.81 -5.65 13.06
CA ALA A 555 -31.65 -4.66 12.00
C ALA A 555 -30.59 -5.15 11.02
N GLY A 556 -30.80 -4.91 9.72
CA GLY A 556 -29.82 -5.11 8.67
C GLY A 556 -28.68 -4.09 8.75
N ILE A 557 -28.01 -4.02 9.90
CA ILE A 557 -26.88 -3.15 10.18
C ILE A 557 -25.77 -4.04 10.69
N CYS A 558 -24.60 -3.96 10.05
CA CYS A 558 -23.42 -4.71 10.45
C CYS A 558 -22.22 -3.76 10.54
N ARG A 559 -21.42 -3.87 11.60
CA ARG A 559 -20.17 -3.12 11.70
C ARG A 559 -19.06 -3.84 10.95
N VAL A 560 -18.45 -3.14 9.98
CA VAL A 560 -17.51 -3.71 9.01
C VAL A 560 -16.10 -3.10 9.05
N GLY A 561 -15.88 -2.07 9.87
CA GLY A 561 -14.57 -1.49 10.08
C GLY A 561 -14.63 -0.16 10.81
N ARG A 562 -13.50 0.52 10.91
CA ARG A 562 -13.39 1.89 11.47
C ARG A 562 -12.23 2.61 10.81
N LEU A 563 -12.32 3.92 10.60
CA LEU A 563 -11.15 4.74 10.31
C LEU A 563 -10.19 4.82 11.50
N SER A 564 -8.89 4.79 11.24
CA SER A 564 -7.91 5.01 12.31
C SER A 564 -8.10 6.38 12.95
N ALA A 565 -7.74 6.50 14.22
CA ALA A 565 -8.06 7.68 15.04
C ALA A 565 -7.58 9.01 14.44
N ALA A 566 -6.49 9.01 13.65
CA ALA A 566 -6.00 10.19 12.94
C ALA A 566 -6.96 10.60 11.81
N HIS A 567 -7.37 9.65 10.96
CA HIS A 567 -8.29 9.88 9.86
C HIS A 567 -9.70 10.22 10.35
N ALA A 568 -10.17 9.58 11.40
CA ALA A 568 -11.48 9.88 11.99
C ALA A 568 -11.55 11.33 12.55
N LYS A 569 -10.46 11.83 13.15
CA LYS A 569 -10.37 13.23 13.60
C LYS A 569 -10.32 14.20 12.42
N ALA A 570 -9.54 13.88 11.38
CA ALA A 570 -9.49 14.69 10.16
C ALA A 570 -10.88 14.78 9.52
N LEU A 571 -11.60 13.66 9.44
CA LEU A 571 -12.98 13.60 8.97
C LEU A 571 -13.91 14.50 9.79
N LEU A 572 -13.82 14.48 11.12
CA LEU A 572 -14.63 15.38 11.98
C LEU A 572 -14.31 16.85 11.75
N ILE A 573 -13.04 17.20 11.58
CA ILE A 573 -12.62 18.57 11.28
C ILE A 573 -13.24 19.00 9.94
N GLN A 574 -13.10 18.18 8.90
CA GLN A 574 -13.69 18.44 7.59
C GLN A 574 -15.22 18.54 7.65
N TYR A 575 -15.87 17.67 8.43
CA TYR A 575 -17.32 17.72 8.67
C TYR A 575 -17.76 18.98 9.43
N SER A 576 -16.97 19.45 10.39
CA SER A 576 -17.24 20.69 11.12
C SER A 576 -17.09 21.92 10.22
N HIS A 577 -16.08 21.93 9.34
CA HIS A 577 -15.92 22.95 8.32
C HIS A 577 -17.10 22.95 7.35
N PHE A 578 -17.55 21.77 6.94
CA PHE A 578 -18.73 21.62 6.10
C PHE A 578 -19.98 22.24 6.75
N HIS A 579 -20.23 21.98 8.04
CA HIS A 579 -21.39 22.54 8.75
C HIS A 579 -21.31 24.04 8.98
N THR A 580 -20.10 24.57 9.23
CA THR A 580 -19.91 26.00 9.52
C THR A 580 -19.88 26.87 8.26
N ARG A 581 -19.51 26.28 7.10
CA ARG A 581 -19.39 26.98 5.82
C ARG A 581 -19.89 26.09 4.67
N PRO A 582 -21.19 25.78 4.61
CA PRO A 582 -21.75 24.89 3.59
C PRO A 582 -21.59 25.42 2.14
N ASP A 583 -21.29 26.72 1.99
CA ASP A 583 -21.21 27.44 0.72
C ASP A 583 -19.76 27.65 0.22
N LEU A 584 -18.74 27.19 0.93
CA LEU A 584 -17.34 27.35 0.50
C LEU A 584 -16.97 26.26 -0.53
N PRO A 585 -16.53 26.62 -1.75
CA PRO A 585 -16.05 25.63 -2.72
C PRO A 585 -14.87 24.84 -2.14
N GLN A 586 -14.90 23.50 -2.29
CA GLN A 586 -13.83 22.60 -1.84
C GLN A 586 -12.43 22.94 -2.41
N ALA A 587 -12.35 23.81 -3.41
CA ALA A 587 -11.09 24.27 -4.02
C ALA A 587 -10.09 24.85 -3.01
N LEU A 588 -10.55 25.47 -1.91
CA LEU A 588 -9.66 26.00 -0.87
C LEU A 588 -9.07 24.91 0.05
N LEU A 589 -9.71 23.73 0.12
CA LEU A 589 -9.21 22.58 0.89
C LEU A 589 -8.43 21.59 0.02
N LYS A 590 -8.63 21.62 -1.31
CA LYS A 590 -7.71 20.99 -2.28
C LYS A 590 -6.31 21.63 -2.28
N ALA A 591 -6.13 22.81 -1.69
CA ALA A 591 -4.80 23.44 -1.57
C ALA A 591 -3.83 22.69 -0.62
N VAL A 592 -4.29 21.61 0.05
CA VAL A 592 -3.43 20.67 0.76
C VAL A 592 -2.99 19.50 -0.15
N ASP A 593 -3.63 19.32 -1.31
CA ASP A 593 -3.11 18.50 -2.39
C ASP A 593 -2.20 19.37 -3.27
N PRO A 594 -0.93 18.97 -3.53
CA PRO A 594 -0.11 19.68 -4.50
C PRO A 594 -0.78 19.64 -5.89
N PRO A 595 -0.56 20.67 -6.72
CA PRO A 595 -1.25 20.81 -8.00
C PRO A 595 -0.99 19.59 -8.88
N ARG A 596 -2.05 18.90 -9.31
CA ARG A 596 -1.97 17.95 -10.42
C ARG A 596 -1.37 18.67 -11.61
N ALA A 597 -0.23 18.19 -12.10
CA ALA A 597 0.38 18.69 -13.33
C ALA A 597 -0.65 18.65 -14.45
N THR A 598 -1.12 19.82 -14.87
CA THR A 598 -1.96 19.94 -16.05
C THR A 598 -1.09 19.64 -17.25
N THR A 599 -1.33 18.52 -17.91
CA THR A 599 -0.80 18.28 -19.25
C THR A 599 -1.21 19.44 -20.15
N PRO A 600 -0.28 20.12 -20.81
CA PRO A 600 -0.62 21.20 -21.73
C PRO A 600 -1.43 20.60 -22.89
N LYS A 601 -2.65 21.11 -23.08
CA LYS A 601 -3.44 20.79 -24.28
C LYS A 601 -2.62 21.13 -25.51
N PRO A 602 -2.55 20.24 -26.53
CA PRO A 602 -1.92 20.59 -27.79
C PRO A 602 -2.68 21.77 -28.39
N ARG A 603 -1.96 22.86 -28.66
CA ARG A 603 -2.48 23.96 -29.45
C ARG A 603 -2.73 23.44 -30.86
N GLN A 604 -3.98 23.50 -31.31
CA GLN A 604 -4.34 23.43 -32.72
C GLN A 604 -3.87 24.68 -33.45
#